data_AF-A0A091NSE8-F1
#
_entry.id   AF-A0A091NSE8-F1
#
_cell.length_a   1.000
_cell.length_b   1.000
_cell.length_c   1.000
_cell.angle_alpha   90.00
_cell.angle_beta   90.00
_cell.angle_gamma   90.00
#
_symmetry.space_group_name_H-M   'P 1'
#
loop_
_entity.id
_entity.type
_entity.pdbx_description
1 polymer ?
#
loop_
_entity_poly.entity_id
_entity_poly.type
_entity_poly.pdbx_seq_one_letter_code
_entity_poly.pdbx_strand_id
1 'polypeptide(L)'
;VLLRTTAGDIDIELWSKEAPKACRNFIQLCMEEYYNNTIFHRVVPGFIVQGGDPTGTGSGGDSIYGAPFKDEFHSRLRFNRRGLVAMANAGPHDNGSQFFFTLGRADELNNKHTIFGKV
;
A
#
# COMPACT_ATOMS: atom_id res chain seq x y z
N VAL A 1 7.97 1.64 -9.72
CA VAL A 1 7.04 0.57 -10.17
C VAL A 1 5.95 1.24 -10.98
N LEU A 2 5.72 0.81 -12.22
CA LEU A 2 4.66 1.36 -13.05
C LEU A 2 3.40 0.51 -12.87
N LEU A 3 2.31 1.10 -12.37
CA LEU A 3 0.99 0.49 -12.36
C LEU A 3 0.17 1.03 -13.54
N ARG A 4 -0.26 0.13 -14.42
CA ARG A 4 -1.18 0.47 -15.52
C ARG A 4 -2.60 0.21 -15.08
N THR A 5 -3.41 1.26 -15.00
CA THR A 5 -4.81 1.17 -14.56
C THR A 5 -5.76 1.64 -15.64
N THR A 6 -7.06 1.38 -15.47
CA THR A 6 -8.10 1.94 -16.33
C THR A 6 -8.20 3.47 -16.26
N ALA A 7 -7.65 4.08 -15.19
CA ALA A 7 -7.58 5.53 -15.02
C ALA A 7 -6.28 6.14 -15.58
N GLY A 8 -5.39 5.33 -16.15
CA GLY A 8 -4.08 5.72 -16.65
C GLY A 8 -2.92 5.11 -15.86
N ASP A 9 -1.73 5.56 -16.23
CA ASP A 9 -0.46 5.06 -15.70
C ASP A 9 -0.09 5.79 -14.39
N ILE A 10 0.39 5.04 -13.40
CA ILE A 10 0.85 5.54 -12.10
C ILE A 10 2.26 5.03 -11.85
N ASP A 11 3.23 5.93 -11.86
CA ASP A 11 4.60 5.63 -11.45
C ASP A 11 4.74 5.77 -9.92
N ILE A 12 5.26 4.73 -9.28
CA ILE A 12 5.48 4.69 -7.83
C ILE A 12 6.98 4.60 -7.54
N GLU A 13 7.49 5.61 -6.83
CA GLU A 13 8.82 5.59 -6.22
C GLU A 13 8.76 4.96 -4.83
N LEU A 14 9.66 4.01 -4.55
CA LEU A 14 9.66 3.21 -3.32
C LEU A 14 10.81 3.62 -2.38
N TRP A 15 10.53 3.66 -1.08
CA TRP A 15 11.51 3.92 -0.02
C TRP A 15 12.09 2.62 0.54
N SER A 16 12.87 1.91 -0.29
CA SER A 16 13.41 0.59 0.05
C SER A 16 14.43 0.58 1.19
N LYS A 17 14.99 1.74 1.57
CA LYS A 17 15.86 1.87 2.74
C LYS A 17 15.04 1.97 4.03
N GLU A 18 13.96 2.73 4.01
CA GLU A 18 13.11 2.99 5.17
C GLU A 18 12.07 1.88 5.42
N ALA A 19 11.53 1.26 4.36
CA ALA A 19 10.52 0.20 4.43
C ALA A 19 10.92 -1.03 3.59
N PRO A 20 12.05 -1.69 3.90
CA PRO A 20 12.61 -2.74 3.07
C PRO A 20 11.70 -3.96 2.91
N LYS A 21 10.94 -4.36 3.95
CA LYS A 21 10.02 -5.50 3.83
C LYS A 21 8.79 -5.15 3.01
N ALA A 22 8.16 -4.01 3.27
CA ALA A 22 7.00 -3.59 2.50
C ALA A 22 7.34 -3.40 1.01
N CYS A 23 8.47 -2.75 0.70
CA CYS A 23 8.92 -2.60 -0.68
C CYS A 23 9.22 -3.94 -1.34
N ARG A 24 9.90 -4.88 -0.65
CA ARG A 24 10.17 -6.21 -1.19
C ARG A 24 8.89 -6.97 -1.49
N ASN A 25 7.95 -6.96 -0.55
CA ASN A 25 6.64 -7.59 -0.71
C ASN A 25 5.91 -7.03 -1.94
N PHE A 26 5.81 -5.70 -2.04
CA PHE A 26 5.12 -5.04 -3.14
C PHE A 26 5.76 -5.35 -4.50
N ILE A 27 7.10 -5.25 -4.60
CA ILE A 27 7.82 -5.54 -5.85
C ILE A 27 7.61 -6.99 -6.28
N GLN A 28 7.74 -7.94 -5.35
CA GLN A 28 7.58 -9.36 -5.67
C GLN A 28 6.15 -9.67 -6.14
N LEU A 29 5.11 -9.16 -5.45
CA LEU A 29 3.72 -9.32 -5.87
C LEU A 29 3.47 -8.70 -7.26
N CYS A 30 4.09 -7.56 -7.57
CA CYS A 30 4.05 -6.99 -8.92
C CYS A 30 4.71 -7.92 -9.96
N MET A 31 5.86 -8.53 -9.64
CA MET A 31 6.58 -9.43 -10.54
C MET A 31 5.84 -10.76 -10.77
N GLU A 32 5.08 -11.21 -9.77
CA GLU A 32 4.24 -12.41 -9.83
C GLU A 32 2.87 -12.14 -10.46
N GLU A 33 2.66 -10.95 -11.03
CA GLU A 33 1.39 -10.55 -11.65
C GLU A 33 0.18 -10.58 -10.70
N TYR A 34 0.42 -10.62 -9.39
CA TYR A 34 -0.60 -10.78 -8.35
C TYR A 34 -1.65 -9.67 -8.34
N TYR A 35 -1.24 -8.45 -8.74
CA TYR A 35 -2.13 -7.29 -8.80
C TYR A 35 -2.88 -7.15 -10.14
N ASN A 36 -2.63 -8.03 -11.12
CA ASN A 36 -3.33 -7.97 -12.40
C ASN A 36 -4.83 -8.23 -12.21
N ASN A 37 -5.65 -7.39 -12.84
CA ASN A 37 -7.12 -7.40 -12.73
C ASN A 37 -7.67 -7.18 -11.30
N THR A 38 -6.84 -6.76 -10.34
CA THR A 38 -7.32 -6.36 -9.01
C THR A 38 -7.97 -4.98 -9.08
N ILE A 39 -9.03 -4.79 -8.29
CA ILE A 39 -9.78 -3.53 -8.25
C ILE A 39 -9.36 -2.65 -7.07
N PHE A 40 -9.68 -1.36 -7.18
CA PHE A 40 -9.72 -0.45 -6.05
C PHE A 40 -11.09 -0.56 -5.37
N HIS A 41 -11.20 -1.42 -4.37
CA HIS A 41 -12.47 -1.79 -3.74
C HIS A 41 -13.00 -0.74 -2.74
N ARG A 42 -12.18 0.22 -2.30
CA ARG A 42 -12.59 1.25 -1.34
C ARG A 42 -12.05 2.63 -1.72
N VAL A 43 -12.95 3.60 -1.83
CA VAL A 43 -12.64 5.01 -2.10
C VAL A 43 -13.29 5.87 -1.03
N VAL A 44 -12.50 6.67 -0.33
CA VAL A 44 -12.97 7.69 0.62
C VAL A 44 -12.52 9.06 0.09
N PRO A 45 -13.43 9.87 -0.45
CA PRO A 45 -13.10 11.16 -1.06
C PRO A 45 -12.26 12.05 -0.13
N GLY A 46 -11.15 12.58 -0.65
CA GLY A 46 -10.24 13.45 0.10
C GLY A 46 -9.34 12.73 1.12
N PHE A 47 -9.48 11.41 1.28
CA PHE A 47 -8.76 10.64 2.28
C PHE A 47 -7.87 9.57 1.66
N ILE A 48 -8.45 8.44 1.23
CA ILE A 48 -7.70 7.30 0.67
C ILE A 48 -8.44 6.64 -0.49
N VAL A 49 -7.66 5.98 -1.36
CA VAL A 49 -8.14 4.95 -2.28
C VAL A 49 -7.34 3.68 -2.05
N GLN A 50 -8.02 2.57 -1.78
CA GLN A 50 -7.45 1.31 -1.32
C GLN A 50 -7.70 0.20 -2.35
N GLY A 51 -6.70 -0.66 -2.54
CA GLY A 51 -6.69 -1.78 -3.47
C GLY A 51 -5.70 -2.86 -3.04
N GLY A 52 -5.33 -3.72 -3.98
CA GLY A 52 -4.38 -4.81 -3.73
C GLY A 52 -4.99 -6.05 -3.09
N ASP A 53 -6.33 -6.19 -3.13
CA ASP A 53 -7.04 -7.41 -2.75
C ASP A 53 -7.50 -8.16 -4.01
N PRO A 54 -6.96 -9.36 -4.32
CA PRO A 54 -7.40 -10.15 -5.47
C PRO A 54 -8.84 -10.65 -5.39
N THR A 55 -9.39 -10.76 -4.19
CA THR A 55 -10.80 -11.17 -3.99
C THR A 55 -11.76 -10.00 -4.21
N GLY A 56 -11.28 -8.76 -4.12
CA GLY A 56 -12.08 -7.55 -4.21
C GLY A 56 -13.03 -7.31 -3.02
N THR A 57 -12.95 -8.12 -1.96
CA THR A 57 -13.87 -8.06 -0.82
C THR A 57 -13.46 -7.01 0.22
N GLY A 58 -12.18 -6.64 0.24
CA GLY A 58 -11.55 -5.79 1.25
C GLY A 58 -10.95 -6.55 2.43
N SER A 59 -11.17 -7.87 2.52
CA SER A 59 -10.66 -8.72 3.60
C SER A 59 -9.65 -9.76 3.14
N GLY A 60 -9.40 -9.87 1.83
CA GLY A 60 -8.44 -10.82 1.27
C GLY A 60 -7.04 -10.25 1.14
N GLY A 61 -6.14 -11.07 0.59
CA GLY A 61 -4.79 -10.66 0.22
C GLY A 61 -3.71 -11.18 1.15
N ASP A 62 -2.67 -11.76 0.54
CA ASP A 62 -1.59 -12.45 1.25
C ASP A 62 -0.24 -11.79 0.93
N SER A 63 0.69 -11.83 1.88
CA SER A 63 2.06 -11.40 1.64
C SER A 63 2.88 -12.51 0.99
N ILE A 64 4.00 -12.15 0.37
CA ILE A 64 4.98 -13.12 -0.17
C ILE A 64 5.64 -13.98 0.90
N TYR A 65 5.48 -13.63 2.17
CA TYR A 65 6.10 -14.32 3.30
C TYR A 65 5.25 -15.46 3.85
N GLY A 66 4.06 -15.71 3.28
CA GLY A 66 3.12 -16.74 3.74
C GLY A 66 2.42 -16.42 5.05
N ALA A 67 2.64 -15.22 5.61
CA ALA A 67 2.00 -14.69 6.80
C ALA A 67 2.04 -13.14 6.79
N PRO A 68 1.19 -12.45 7.56
CA PRO A 68 1.30 -11.00 7.71
C PRO A 68 2.68 -10.58 8.23
N PHE A 69 3.17 -9.42 7.79
CA PHE A 69 4.49 -8.92 8.19
C PHE A 69 4.42 -7.63 9.02
N LYS A 70 5.50 -7.40 9.77
CA LYS A 70 5.62 -6.28 10.71
C LYS A 70 5.54 -4.91 10.04
N ASP A 71 4.94 -3.95 10.75
CA ASP A 71 5.03 -2.53 10.41
C ASP A 71 6.47 -1.99 10.41
N GLU A 72 6.73 -1.02 9.52
CA GLU A 72 8.00 -0.31 9.38
C GLU A 72 7.75 1.21 9.43
N PHE A 73 7.90 1.80 10.62
CA PHE A 73 7.69 3.23 10.83
C PHE A 73 9.00 4.02 10.81
N HIS A 74 8.97 5.20 10.18
CA HIS A 74 10.10 6.12 10.19
C HIS A 74 9.63 7.53 10.52
N SER A 75 10.36 8.24 11.40
CA SER A 75 10.07 9.64 11.79
C SER A 75 9.89 10.64 10.64
N ARG A 76 10.59 10.42 9.52
CA ARG A 76 10.59 11.30 8.33
C ARG A 76 9.43 11.02 7.38
N LEU A 77 8.78 9.85 7.51
CA LEU A 77 7.65 9.46 6.68
C LEU A 77 6.36 9.72 7.45
N ARG A 78 5.55 10.66 6.97
CA ARG A 78 4.31 11.13 7.61
C ARG A 78 3.25 11.39 6.56
N PHE A 79 1.99 11.15 6.92
CA PHE A 79 0.83 11.36 6.08
C PHE A 79 0.41 12.84 5.98
N ASN A 80 1.35 13.70 5.56
CA ASN A 80 1.17 15.15 5.55
C ASN A 80 0.67 15.73 4.22
N ARG A 81 0.54 14.89 3.17
CA ARG A 81 0.13 15.27 1.81
C ARG A 81 -0.45 14.09 1.05
N ARG A 82 -1.14 14.38 -0.06
CA ARG A 82 -1.59 13.37 -1.04
C ARG A 82 -0.43 12.71 -1.80
N GLY A 83 -0.71 11.56 -2.42
CA GLY A 83 0.23 10.85 -3.27
C GLY A 83 1.20 9.93 -2.52
N LEU A 84 0.99 9.68 -1.22
CA LEU A 84 1.74 8.68 -0.48
C LEU A 84 1.10 7.30 -0.63
N VAL A 85 1.93 6.26 -0.71
CA VAL A 85 1.54 4.85 -0.79
C VAL A 85 1.91 4.15 0.50
N ALA A 86 0.93 3.49 1.12
CA ALA A 86 1.11 2.80 2.39
C ALA A 86 0.35 1.48 2.45
N MET A 87 0.80 0.58 3.33
CA MET A 87 0.17 -0.72 3.55
C MET A 87 -1.13 -0.57 4.34
N ALA A 88 -2.19 -1.24 3.88
CA ALA A 88 -3.39 -1.44 4.68
C ALA A 88 -3.16 -2.60 5.67
N ASN A 89 -3.72 -2.48 6.88
CA ASN A 89 -3.67 -3.51 7.92
C ASN A 89 -4.94 -3.45 8.78
N ALA A 90 -5.28 -4.54 9.47
CA ALA A 90 -6.37 -4.57 10.46
C ALA A 90 -5.88 -4.39 11.91
N GLY A 91 -4.59 -4.20 12.10
CA GLY A 91 -3.94 -4.01 13.40
C GLY A 91 -2.42 -4.01 13.30
N PRO A 92 -1.72 -3.91 14.45
CA PRO A 92 -0.26 -3.95 14.48
C PRO A 92 0.30 -5.22 13.83
N HIS A 93 1.29 -5.04 12.95
CA HIS A 93 2.02 -6.12 12.28
C HIS A 93 1.17 -7.04 11.38
N ASP A 94 0.07 -6.52 10.84
CA ASP A 94 -0.87 -7.25 9.99
C ASP A 94 -0.80 -6.81 8.52
N ASN A 95 0.42 -6.62 7.98
CA ASN A 95 0.57 -6.19 6.59
C ASN A 95 0.52 -7.41 5.65
N GLY A 96 -0.39 -7.38 4.68
CA GLY A 96 -0.55 -8.40 3.63
C GLY A 96 -0.14 -7.88 2.24
N SER A 97 -1.03 -7.99 1.26
CA SER A 97 -0.86 -7.41 -0.08
C SER A 97 -1.61 -6.10 -0.30
N GLN A 98 -2.58 -5.78 0.56
CA GLN A 98 -3.41 -4.58 0.40
C GLN A 98 -2.62 -3.29 0.68
N PHE A 99 -2.87 -2.28 -0.14
CA PHE A 99 -2.25 -0.96 -0.02
C PHE A 99 -3.25 0.15 -0.37
N PHE A 100 -2.91 1.38 -0.02
CA PHE A 100 -3.71 2.55 -0.35
C PHE A 100 -2.86 3.73 -0.78
N PHE A 101 -3.45 4.58 -1.62
CA PHE A 101 -2.95 5.91 -1.93
C PHE A 101 -3.68 6.93 -1.08
N THR A 102 -2.95 7.94 -0.61
CA THR A 102 -3.54 9.10 0.06
C THR A 102 -4.02 10.14 -0.95
N LEU A 103 -5.24 10.64 -0.76
CA LEU A 103 -5.84 11.71 -1.56
C LEU A 103 -5.73 13.08 -0.88
N GLY A 104 -5.29 13.10 0.38
CA GLY A 104 -5.12 14.29 1.20
C GLY A 104 -4.19 14.06 2.38
N ARG A 105 -4.24 14.96 3.36
CA ARG A 105 -3.55 14.81 4.65
C ARG A 105 -4.33 13.84 5.53
N ALA A 106 -3.64 12.92 6.20
CA ALA A 106 -4.22 11.81 6.96
C ALA A 106 -3.42 11.55 8.26
N ASP A 107 -3.38 12.54 9.15
CA ASP A 107 -2.53 12.50 10.34
C ASP A 107 -2.86 11.34 11.30
N GLU A 108 -4.11 10.91 11.30
CA GLU A 108 -4.65 9.82 12.11
C GLU A 108 -4.08 8.44 11.75
N LEU A 109 -3.45 8.31 10.58
CA LEU A 109 -2.81 7.10 10.08
C LEU A 109 -1.32 7.00 10.49
N ASN A 110 -0.75 8.09 11.03
CA ASN A 110 0.65 8.11 11.44
C ASN A 110 0.93 7.07 12.53
N ASN A 111 2.03 6.33 12.39
CA ASN A 111 2.44 5.23 13.27
C ASN A 111 1.41 4.08 13.36
N LYS A 112 0.51 3.97 12.39
CA LYS A 112 -0.42 2.84 12.24
C LYS A 112 -0.20 2.08 10.94
N HIS A 113 0.16 2.79 9.87
CA HIS A 113 0.38 2.20 8.55
C HIS A 113 1.81 2.44 8.07
N THR A 114 2.40 1.42 7.45
CA THR A 114 3.73 1.48 6.87
C THR A 114 3.71 2.28 5.58
N ILE A 115 4.34 3.45 5.58
CA ILE A 115 4.55 4.26 4.37
C ILE A 115 5.76 3.70 3.64
N PHE A 116 5.57 3.24 2.40
CA PHE A 116 6.63 2.57 1.64
C PHE A 116 6.92 3.18 0.26
N GLY A 117 6.11 4.16 -0.19
CA GLY A 117 6.38 4.86 -1.43
C GLY A 117 5.53 6.10 -1.65
N LYS A 118 5.71 6.72 -2.82
CA LYS A 118 4.92 7.85 -3.31
C LYS A 118 4.70 7.73 -4.81
N VAL A 119 3.62 8.35 -5.27
CA VAL A 119 3.37 8.71 -6.68
C VAL A 119 4.13 9.99 -7.01
#